data_AF-A0A0K3B5Q7-F1
#
_entry.id   AF-A0A0K3B5Q7-F1
#
_cell.length_a   1.000
_cell.length_b   1.000
_cell.length_c   1.000
_cell.angle_alpha   90.00
_cell.angle_beta   90.00
_cell.angle_gamma   90.00
#
_symmetry.space_group_name_H-M   'P 1'
#
loop_
_entity.id
_entity.type
_entity.pdbx_description
1 polymer ?
#
loop_
_entity_poly.entity_id
_entity_poly.type
_entity_poly.pdbx_seq_one_letter_code
_entity_poly.pdbx_strand_id
1 'polypeptide(L)'
;MIRALVVAVVVMASSAVPAAAAAATYDEYSLMFGRNAGQVWADNQAASQWAWKPLAAGESEISWGNPAAWPPDGGEHFVKDGDWVLLNGYSDHAHNSFNTQRVTAEYIGDANCANLTPIPSNGGRQHYARWTIPLTGYCLKATGTITVGANGAVVHFQHDQIWSPPAPCSNQYLGAQTCVKQHERWSDDNGHPFSLSLERDQYIAKGKGMAFKIDHFFDRTWPAGHPTWHAELRYTWVW
;
A
#
# COMPACT_ATOMS: atom_id res chain seq x y z
N MET A 1 -77.37 -20.47 14.69
CA MET A 1 -76.74 -19.26 14.11
C MET A 1 -75.24 -19.38 14.33
N ILE A 2 -74.47 -19.76 13.31
CA ILE A 2 -73.01 -19.98 13.40
C ILE A 2 -72.33 -18.77 12.76
N ARG A 3 -71.60 -17.98 13.56
CA ARG A 3 -70.84 -16.81 13.08
C ARG A 3 -69.49 -17.29 12.54
N ALA A 4 -69.27 -17.12 11.24
CA ALA A 4 -67.97 -17.35 10.61
C ALA A 4 -67.03 -16.18 10.91
N LEU A 5 -65.89 -16.47 11.54
CA LEU A 5 -64.82 -15.51 11.83
C LEU A 5 -63.84 -15.52 10.66
N VAL A 6 -63.80 -14.45 9.87
CA VAL A 6 -62.81 -14.27 8.80
C VAL A 6 -61.55 -13.69 9.41
N VAL A 7 -60.48 -14.49 9.49
CA VAL A 7 -59.15 -14.04 9.92
C VAL A 7 -58.42 -13.49 8.70
N ALA A 8 -58.20 -12.17 8.69
CA ALA A 8 -57.39 -11.51 7.68
C ALA A 8 -55.89 -11.75 7.98
N VAL A 9 -55.21 -12.49 7.11
CA VAL A 9 -53.76 -12.65 7.15
C VAL A 9 -53.12 -11.41 6.52
N VAL A 10 -52.56 -10.54 7.36
CA VAL A 10 -51.75 -9.40 6.91
C VAL A 10 -50.36 -9.92 6.57
N VAL A 11 -50.06 -10.06 5.28
CA VAL A 11 -48.71 -10.35 4.79
C VAL A 11 -47.88 -9.07 4.91
N MET A 12 -47.09 -8.97 5.98
CA MET A 12 -46.11 -7.89 6.11
C MET A 12 -44.96 -8.14 5.14
N ALA A 13 -45.01 -7.47 4.00
CA ALA A 13 -43.89 -7.37 3.07
C ALA A 13 -42.80 -6.52 3.72
N SER A 14 -41.87 -7.16 4.42
CA SER A 14 -40.65 -6.53 4.91
C SER A 14 -39.77 -6.14 3.73
N SER A 15 -39.80 -4.88 3.35
CA SER A 15 -38.84 -4.27 2.44
C SER A 15 -37.45 -4.37 3.07
N ALA A 16 -36.64 -5.32 2.56
CA ALA A 16 -35.25 -5.43 2.93
C ALA A 16 -34.54 -4.12 2.57
N VAL A 17 -34.16 -3.35 3.58
CA VAL A 17 -33.31 -2.17 3.41
C VAL A 17 -32.00 -2.68 2.80
N PRO A 18 -31.53 -2.13 1.67
CA PRO A 18 -30.25 -2.53 1.09
C PRO A 18 -29.16 -2.34 2.14
N ALA A 19 -28.48 -3.42 2.50
CA ALA A 19 -27.30 -3.31 3.36
C ALA A 19 -26.29 -2.39 2.68
N ALA A 20 -25.85 -1.35 3.39
CA ALA A 20 -24.77 -0.50 2.91
C ALA A 20 -23.58 -1.40 2.56
N ALA A 21 -23.05 -1.26 1.34
CA ALA A 21 -21.87 -2.00 0.94
C ALA A 21 -20.75 -1.75 1.97
N ALA A 22 -20.15 -2.83 2.48
CA ALA A 22 -19.04 -2.71 3.41
C ALA A 22 -17.94 -1.86 2.77
N ALA A 23 -17.36 -0.95 3.54
CA ALA A 23 -16.26 -0.13 3.07
C ALA A 23 -15.10 -1.04 2.64
N ALA A 24 -14.53 -0.76 1.49
CA ALA A 24 -13.48 -1.58 0.92
C ALA A 24 -12.22 -1.51 1.79
N THR A 25 -11.51 -2.63 1.95
CA THR A 25 -10.33 -2.70 2.82
C THR A 25 -9.05 -2.76 2.01
N TYR A 26 -7.94 -2.37 2.62
CA TYR A 26 -6.64 -2.32 1.96
C TYR A 26 -6.19 -3.71 1.43
N ASP A 27 -6.54 -4.80 2.10
CA ASP A 27 -6.22 -6.16 1.64
C ASP A 27 -6.99 -6.59 0.40
N GLU A 28 -8.21 -6.10 0.19
CA GLU A 28 -8.95 -6.35 -1.05
C GLU A 28 -8.22 -5.79 -2.28
N TYR A 29 -7.37 -4.78 -2.09
CA TYR A 29 -6.56 -4.16 -3.14
C TYR A 29 -5.15 -4.72 -3.17
N SER A 30 -4.43 -4.67 -2.05
CA SER A 30 -3.01 -5.05 -1.97
C SER A 30 -2.78 -6.55 -2.04
N LEU A 31 -3.76 -7.37 -1.59
CA LEU A 31 -3.64 -8.81 -1.38
C LEU A 31 -2.62 -9.20 -0.29
N MET A 32 -2.35 -8.27 0.63
CA MET A 32 -1.28 -8.30 1.64
C MET A 32 -1.19 -9.59 2.49
N PHE A 33 -2.31 -10.26 2.76
CA PHE A 33 -2.36 -11.45 3.63
C PHE A 33 -2.46 -12.79 2.90
N GLY A 34 -2.38 -12.79 1.58
CA GLY A 34 -2.20 -14.02 0.80
C GLY A 34 -0.81 -14.11 0.22
N ARG A 35 -0.39 -15.32 -0.16
CA ARG A 35 0.83 -15.55 -0.96
C ARG A 35 0.56 -15.16 -2.41
N ASN A 36 0.49 -13.86 -2.65
CA ASN A 36 0.21 -13.30 -3.97
C ASN A 36 1.47 -12.66 -4.52
N ALA A 37 1.63 -12.71 -5.82
CA ALA A 37 2.73 -12.07 -6.52
C ALA A 37 2.25 -11.50 -7.85
N GLY A 38 3.02 -10.56 -8.37
CA GLY A 38 2.76 -9.95 -9.66
C GLY A 38 4.01 -9.41 -10.32
N GLN A 39 3.97 -9.32 -11.64
CA GLN A 39 5.08 -8.83 -12.45
C GLN A 39 4.61 -7.67 -13.32
N VAL A 40 5.32 -6.55 -13.21
CA VAL A 40 5.05 -5.33 -13.98
C VAL A 40 6.01 -5.24 -15.16
N TRP A 41 5.47 -4.73 -16.27
CA TRP A 41 6.17 -4.64 -17.54
C TRP A 41 6.23 -3.19 -17.99
N ALA A 42 7.43 -2.75 -18.35
CA ALA A 42 7.67 -1.50 -19.06
C ALA A 42 7.96 -1.88 -20.50
N ASP A 43 7.16 -1.35 -21.43
CA ASP A 43 7.15 -1.79 -22.81
C ASP A 43 7.01 -3.32 -22.91
N ASN A 44 7.98 -4.00 -23.54
CA ASN A 44 8.03 -5.44 -23.72
C ASN A 44 9.05 -6.14 -22.82
N GLN A 45 9.43 -5.52 -21.69
CA GLN A 45 10.36 -6.10 -20.74
C GLN A 45 9.76 -6.14 -19.33
N ALA A 46 10.06 -7.22 -18.60
CA ALA A 46 9.70 -7.33 -17.21
C ALA A 46 10.56 -6.34 -16.40
N ALA A 47 9.92 -5.30 -15.86
CA ALA A 47 10.60 -4.19 -15.22
C ALA A 47 10.81 -4.43 -13.72
N SER A 48 9.81 -5.03 -13.06
CA SER A 48 9.86 -5.37 -11.63
C SER A 48 8.87 -6.48 -11.32
N GLN A 49 9.07 -7.12 -10.18
CA GLN A 49 8.18 -8.12 -9.60
C GLN A 49 7.95 -7.81 -8.13
N TRP A 50 6.76 -8.15 -7.64
CA TRP A 50 6.42 -8.10 -6.23
C TRP A 50 5.88 -9.43 -5.73
N ALA A 51 6.07 -9.72 -4.45
CA ALA A 51 5.45 -10.87 -3.79
C ALA A 51 5.17 -10.57 -2.32
N TRP A 52 3.94 -10.84 -1.89
CA TRP A 52 3.54 -10.86 -0.50
C TRP A 52 3.83 -12.22 0.13
N LYS A 53 4.42 -12.17 1.33
CA LYS A 53 4.69 -13.30 2.20
C LYS A 53 4.03 -13.05 3.56
N PRO A 54 2.89 -13.69 3.86
CA PRO A 54 2.31 -13.65 5.18
C PRO A 54 3.29 -14.20 6.22
N LEU A 55 3.48 -13.49 7.34
CA LEU A 55 4.40 -13.87 8.40
C LEU A 55 3.66 -14.44 9.61
N ALA A 56 2.63 -13.73 10.06
CA ALA A 56 1.75 -14.09 11.17
C ALA A 56 0.37 -13.45 10.99
N ALA A 57 -0.54 -13.68 11.92
CA ALA A 57 -1.85 -13.03 11.91
C ALA A 57 -1.69 -11.50 11.95
N GLY A 58 -2.11 -10.82 10.89
CA GLY A 58 -1.98 -9.36 10.78
C GLY A 58 -0.60 -8.87 10.34
N GLU A 59 0.35 -9.74 9.98
CA GLU A 59 1.68 -9.36 9.53
C GLU A 59 2.05 -9.96 8.17
N SER A 60 2.69 -9.17 7.33
CA SER A 60 3.25 -9.65 6.07
C SER A 60 4.45 -8.86 5.62
N GLU A 61 5.21 -9.46 4.73
CA GLU A 61 6.36 -8.87 4.06
C GLU A 61 6.06 -8.76 2.56
N ILE A 62 6.40 -7.65 1.93
CA ILE A 62 6.43 -7.53 0.46
C ILE A 62 7.86 -7.35 -0.01
N SER A 63 8.26 -8.22 -0.93
CA SER A 63 9.52 -8.08 -1.67
C SER A 63 9.25 -7.41 -3.00
N TRP A 64 10.14 -6.51 -3.41
CA TRP A 64 10.15 -5.84 -4.71
C TRP A 64 11.51 -6.03 -5.37
N GLY A 65 11.58 -6.38 -6.65
CA GLY A 65 12.89 -6.59 -7.28
C GLY A 65 12.88 -6.92 -8.76
N ASN A 66 14.08 -7.02 -9.31
CA ASN A 66 14.30 -7.44 -10.70
C ASN A 66 13.88 -8.92 -10.87
N PRO A 67 12.95 -9.23 -11.80
CA PRO A 67 12.52 -10.60 -12.05
C PRO A 67 13.67 -11.56 -12.44
N ALA A 68 14.73 -11.06 -13.09
CA ALA A 68 15.88 -11.85 -13.51
C ALA A 68 16.84 -12.20 -12.35
N ALA A 69 16.72 -11.51 -11.20
CA ALA A 69 17.53 -11.72 -10.01
C ALA A 69 16.64 -12.03 -8.79
N TRP A 70 15.53 -12.75 -9.00
CA TRP A 70 14.57 -13.05 -7.96
C TRP A 70 15.00 -14.26 -7.09
N PRO A 71 14.79 -14.23 -5.75
CA PRO A 71 14.20 -13.16 -4.95
C PRO A 71 15.20 -12.03 -4.62
N PRO A 72 14.71 -10.80 -4.34
CA PRO A 72 15.55 -9.72 -3.87
C PRO A 72 16.03 -9.98 -2.42
N ASP A 73 17.12 -9.30 -2.05
CA ASP A 73 17.76 -9.44 -0.73
C ASP A 73 17.03 -8.71 0.41
N GLY A 74 15.84 -8.17 0.17
CA GLY A 74 15.05 -7.52 1.21
C GLY A 74 13.55 -7.45 0.94
N GLY A 75 12.82 -6.96 1.94
CA GLY A 75 11.36 -6.80 1.89
C GLY A 75 10.85 -5.83 2.93
N GLU A 76 9.76 -5.14 2.63
CA GLU A 76 9.06 -4.23 3.52
C GLU A 76 8.14 -5.02 4.46
N HIS A 77 8.28 -4.82 5.78
CA HIS A 77 7.47 -5.50 6.79
C HIS A 77 6.31 -4.62 7.26
N PHE A 78 5.10 -5.13 7.06
CA PHE A 78 3.86 -4.46 7.40
C PHE A 78 3.07 -5.18 8.49
N VAL A 79 2.41 -4.39 9.33
CA VAL A 79 1.54 -4.86 10.42
C VAL A 79 0.19 -4.17 10.31
N LYS A 80 -0.91 -4.93 10.29
CA LYS A 80 -2.25 -4.38 10.48
C LYS A 80 -2.51 -4.23 11.97
N ASP A 81 -2.79 -3.01 12.40
CA ASP A 81 -3.24 -2.71 13.75
C ASP A 81 -4.43 -1.74 13.72
N GLY A 82 -5.55 -2.14 14.31
CA GLY A 82 -6.80 -1.38 14.22
C GLY A 82 -7.19 -1.08 12.76
N ASP A 83 -7.38 0.21 12.47
CA ASP A 83 -7.72 0.75 11.15
C ASP A 83 -6.49 1.18 10.34
N TRP A 84 -5.31 0.66 10.66
CA TRP A 84 -4.07 1.05 10.01
C TRP A 84 -3.26 -0.13 9.52
N VAL A 85 -2.59 0.09 8.39
CA VAL A 85 -1.43 -0.66 7.96
C VAL A 85 -0.21 0.15 8.37
N LEU A 86 0.66 -0.46 9.16
CA LEU A 86 1.86 0.14 9.72
C LEU A 86 3.09 -0.43 9.03
N LEU A 87 4.01 0.42 8.59
CA LEU A 87 5.33 0.02 8.14
C LEU A 87 6.28 -0.08 9.34
N ASN A 88 6.79 -1.27 9.60
CA ASN A 88 7.64 -1.57 10.76
C ASN A 88 9.14 -1.46 10.45
N GLY A 89 9.53 -1.67 9.20
CA GLY A 89 10.92 -1.68 8.76
C GLY A 89 11.13 -2.58 7.56
N TYR A 90 12.37 -2.96 7.32
CA TYR A 90 12.79 -3.73 6.15
C TYR A 90 13.60 -4.95 6.58
N SER A 91 13.24 -6.12 6.09
CA SER A 91 14.09 -7.29 6.20
C SER A 91 15.31 -7.14 5.30
N ASP A 92 16.47 -7.51 5.83
CA ASP A 92 17.71 -7.70 5.08
C ASP A 92 18.02 -9.20 5.09
N HIS A 93 17.59 -9.87 4.03
CA HIS A 93 17.72 -11.32 3.88
C HIS A 93 19.18 -11.73 3.64
N ALA A 94 19.98 -10.87 3.00
CA ALA A 94 21.39 -11.14 2.75
C ALA A 94 22.21 -11.23 4.05
N HIS A 95 21.90 -10.37 5.04
CA HIS A 95 22.57 -10.36 6.34
C HIS A 95 21.76 -11.04 7.45
N ASN A 96 20.59 -11.61 7.13
CA ASN A 96 19.64 -12.17 8.10
C ASN A 96 19.39 -11.20 9.27
N SER A 97 19.14 -9.94 8.94
CA SER A 97 18.93 -8.86 9.90
C SER A 97 17.67 -8.06 9.58
N PHE A 98 17.29 -7.13 10.48
CA PHE A 98 16.11 -6.29 10.31
C PHE A 98 16.46 -4.82 10.47
N ASN A 99 16.18 -4.04 9.45
CA ASN A 99 16.38 -2.59 9.42
C ASN A 99 15.13 -1.93 10.01
N THR A 100 15.21 -1.56 11.29
CA THR A 100 14.06 -1.05 12.03
C THR A 100 13.76 0.38 11.64
N GLN A 101 12.52 0.66 11.20
CA GLN A 101 12.08 2.02 10.87
C GLN A 101 11.24 2.62 11.99
N ARG A 102 11.59 3.81 12.48
CA ARG A 102 10.80 4.53 13.49
C ARG A 102 10.56 5.98 13.11
N VAL A 103 9.31 6.41 13.18
CA VAL A 103 8.92 7.82 13.03
C VAL A 103 9.16 8.60 14.31
N THR A 104 9.60 9.83 14.17
CA THR A 104 9.69 10.82 15.25
C THR A 104 8.56 11.85 15.17
N ALA A 105 8.00 12.06 13.98
CA ALA A 105 6.78 12.83 13.78
C ALA A 105 5.98 12.26 12.59
N GLU A 106 4.66 12.29 12.71
CA GLU A 106 3.76 11.92 11.62
C GLU A 106 2.44 12.69 11.69
N TYR A 107 1.89 13.00 10.51
CA TYR A 107 0.71 13.84 10.35
C TYR A 107 -0.24 13.25 9.30
N ILE A 108 -1.54 13.45 9.50
CA ILE A 108 -2.59 13.20 8.51
C ILE A 108 -3.30 14.50 8.16
N GLY A 109 -3.65 14.69 6.89
CA GLY A 109 -4.46 15.80 6.43
C GLY A 109 -5.32 15.44 5.22
N ASP A 110 -5.88 16.47 4.58
CA ASP A 110 -6.71 16.31 3.39
C ASP A 110 -5.89 15.85 2.17
N ALA A 111 -6.55 15.47 1.07
CA ALA A 111 -5.89 15.01 -0.16
C ALA A 111 -4.88 16.01 -0.77
N ASN A 112 -5.00 17.30 -0.46
CA ASN A 112 -4.06 18.35 -0.87
C ASN A 112 -3.01 18.67 0.21
N CYS A 113 -2.90 17.81 1.23
CA CYS A 113 -2.06 18.01 2.43
C CYS A 113 -2.36 19.28 3.22
N ALA A 114 -3.58 19.84 3.12
CA ALA A 114 -4.05 20.86 4.04
C ALA A 114 -4.49 20.24 5.38
N ASN A 115 -4.70 21.10 6.38
CA ASN A 115 -5.27 20.73 7.68
C ASN A 115 -4.54 19.55 8.37
N LEU A 116 -3.20 19.55 8.28
CA LEU A 116 -2.38 18.50 8.90
C LEU A 116 -2.56 18.47 10.42
N THR A 117 -2.83 17.28 10.93
CA THR A 117 -2.96 16.99 12.36
C THR A 117 -2.02 15.84 12.74
N PRO A 118 -1.38 15.88 13.93
CA PRO A 118 -0.53 14.79 14.36
C PRO A 118 -1.30 13.48 14.47
N ILE A 119 -0.67 12.37 14.06
CA ILE A 119 -1.20 11.03 14.31
C ILE A 119 -0.61 10.54 15.64
N PRO A 120 -1.41 9.95 16.56
CA PRO A 120 -0.88 9.32 17.75
C PRO A 120 0.09 8.18 17.39
N SER A 121 1.28 8.21 17.97
CA SER A 121 2.32 7.22 17.67
C SER A 121 1.89 5.79 18.02
N ASN A 122 2.24 4.84 17.16
CA ASN A 122 2.07 3.41 17.41
C ASN A 122 3.43 2.73 17.64
N GLY A 123 4.05 3.01 18.80
CA GLY A 123 5.39 2.49 19.12
C GLY A 123 6.46 2.95 18.15
N GLY A 124 6.26 4.11 17.51
CA GLY A 124 7.11 4.65 16.46
C GLY A 124 6.99 3.97 15.09
N ARG A 125 6.12 2.99 14.88
CA ARG A 125 5.88 2.45 13.52
C ARG A 125 5.19 3.50 12.66
N GLN A 126 5.54 3.57 11.37
CA GLN A 126 4.94 4.55 10.47
C GLN A 126 3.52 4.12 10.08
N HIS A 127 2.55 5.03 10.15
CA HIS A 127 1.26 4.83 9.49
C HIS A 127 1.44 4.88 7.96
N TYR A 128 1.21 3.75 7.27
CA TYR A 128 1.41 3.63 5.83
C TYR A 128 0.12 3.86 5.04
N ALA A 129 -0.95 3.15 5.39
CA ALA A 129 -2.25 3.27 4.76
C ALA A 129 -3.37 3.02 5.76
N ARG A 130 -4.54 3.65 5.54
CA ARG A 130 -5.77 3.27 6.26
C ARG A 130 -6.19 1.88 5.83
N TRP A 131 -6.55 1.05 6.82
CA TRP A 131 -7.09 -0.28 6.55
C TRP A 131 -8.43 -0.19 5.85
N THR A 132 -9.38 0.57 6.42
CA THR A 132 -10.64 0.89 5.75
C THR A 132 -10.38 2.03 4.77
N ILE A 133 -10.51 1.76 3.47
CA ILE A 133 -10.22 2.77 2.44
C ILE A 133 -11.29 3.86 2.48
N PRO A 134 -10.91 5.13 2.74
CA PRO A 134 -11.87 6.21 2.77
C PRO A 134 -12.40 6.57 1.38
N LEU A 135 -13.62 7.11 1.31
CA LEU A 135 -14.22 7.62 0.08
C LEU A 135 -13.64 8.99 -0.34
N THR A 136 -12.84 9.61 0.53
CA THR A 136 -12.13 10.87 0.28
C THR A 136 -10.63 10.63 0.37
N GLY A 137 -9.86 11.33 -0.45
CA GLY A 137 -8.41 11.22 -0.36
C GLY A 137 -7.86 11.83 0.93
N TYR A 138 -6.66 11.41 1.32
CA TYR A 138 -5.96 11.92 2.49
C TYR A 138 -4.45 11.97 2.22
N CYS A 139 -3.76 12.81 2.99
CA CYS A 139 -2.31 12.94 2.95
C CYS A 139 -1.70 12.39 4.24
N LEU A 140 -0.55 11.72 4.15
CA LEU A 140 0.28 11.31 5.27
C LEU A 140 1.67 11.91 5.10
N LYS A 141 2.25 12.43 6.18
CA LYS A 141 3.64 12.86 6.23
C LYS A 141 4.31 12.23 7.41
N ALA A 142 5.46 11.62 7.20
CA ALA A 142 6.24 11.00 8.27
C ALA A 142 7.71 11.43 8.15
N THR A 143 8.34 11.70 9.28
CA THR A 143 9.79 11.85 9.39
C THR A 143 10.30 10.90 10.46
N GLY A 144 11.50 10.37 10.27
CA GLY A 144 12.01 9.34 11.17
C GLY A 144 13.40 8.86 10.80
N THR A 145 13.74 7.69 11.34
CA THR A 145 14.98 7.00 11.07
C THR A 145 14.79 5.53 10.73
N ILE A 146 15.74 4.98 9.98
CA ILE A 146 15.93 3.55 9.77
C ILE A 146 17.26 3.18 10.42
N THR A 147 17.25 2.26 11.38
CA THR A 147 18.46 1.70 11.98
C THR A 147 18.81 0.40 11.27
N VAL A 148 19.96 0.39 10.59
CA VAL A 148 20.46 -0.76 9.84
C VAL A 148 20.87 -1.86 10.82
N GLY A 149 20.21 -3.02 10.74
CA GLY A 149 20.42 -4.11 11.69
C GLY A 149 21.83 -4.69 11.65
N ALA A 150 22.44 -4.72 10.45
CA ALA A 150 23.76 -5.32 10.24
C ALA A 150 24.92 -4.55 10.88
N ASN A 151 24.84 -3.22 11.01
CA ASN A 151 25.97 -2.38 11.44
C ASN A 151 25.58 -1.20 12.35
N GLY A 152 24.30 -1.03 12.68
CA GLY A 152 23.81 0.07 13.53
C GLY A 152 23.83 1.45 12.85
N ALA A 153 24.12 1.54 11.55
CA ALA A 153 24.03 2.80 10.82
C ALA A 153 22.60 3.36 10.88
N VAL A 154 22.48 4.68 10.86
CA VAL A 154 21.20 5.38 10.93
C VAL A 154 21.00 6.18 9.67
N VAL A 155 19.88 5.93 9.00
CA VAL A 155 19.39 6.71 7.87
C VAL A 155 18.22 7.56 8.36
N HIS A 156 18.23 8.86 8.06
CA HIS A 156 17.09 9.74 8.27
C HIS A 156 16.21 9.73 7.03
N PHE A 157 14.90 9.75 7.22
CA PHE A 157 13.96 9.78 6.10
C PHE A 157 12.82 10.78 6.31
N GLN A 158 12.23 11.20 5.19
CA GLN A 158 10.92 11.79 5.10
C GLN A 158 10.09 11.04 4.05
N HIS A 159 8.87 10.67 4.43
CA HIS A 159 7.93 9.95 3.59
C HIS A 159 6.60 10.73 3.51
N ASP A 160 6.35 11.34 2.36
CA ASP A 160 5.11 12.04 2.05
C ASP A 160 4.26 11.16 1.12
N GLN A 161 2.99 10.95 1.48
CA GLN A 161 2.05 10.12 0.73
C GLN A 161 0.73 10.85 0.54
N ILE A 162 0.12 10.73 -0.64
CA ILE A 162 -1.26 11.12 -0.89
C ILE A 162 -2.01 9.89 -1.38
N TRP A 163 -3.02 9.49 -0.62
CA TRP A 163 -3.90 8.37 -0.96
C TRP A 163 -5.18 8.92 -1.60
N SER A 164 -5.47 8.45 -2.80
CA SER A 164 -6.72 8.74 -3.53
C SER A 164 -7.78 7.69 -3.21
N PRO A 165 -9.08 8.08 -3.19
CA PRO A 165 -10.15 7.13 -2.96
C PRO A 165 -10.28 6.16 -4.15
N PRO A 166 -11.09 5.08 -4.02
CA PRO A 166 -11.37 4.17 -5.11
C PRO A 166 -11.89 4.90 -6.35
N ALA A 167 -11.22 4.70 -7.48
CA ALA A 167 -11.58 5.30 -8.76
C ALA A 167 -11.36 4.31 -9.91
N PRO A 168 -12.08 4.47 -11.05
CA PRO A 168 -11.78 3.72 -12.25
C PRO A 168 -10.34 3.94 -12.71
N CYS A 169 -9.69 2.85 -13.08
CA CYS A 169 -8.35 2.83 -13.66
C CYS A 169 -8.30 1.76 -14.75
N SER A 170 -7.28 1.78 -15.59
CA SER A 170 -7.08 0.74 -16.60
C SER A 170 -5.61 0.62 -16.95
N ASN A 171 -5.16 -0.58 -17.26
CA ASN A 171 -3.84 -0.84 -17.81
C ASN A 171 -3.95 -1.64 -19.11
N GLN A 172 -2.88 -1.73 -19.90
CA GLN A 172 -2.92 -2.34 -21.23
C GLN A 172 -3.14 -3.87 -21.24
N TYR A 173 -2.87 -4.56 -20.13
CA TYR A 173 -2.85 -6.03 -20.06
C TYR A 173 -4.09 -6.64 -19.40
N LEU A 174 -4.64 -5.94 -18.41
CA LEU A 174 -5.70 -6.42 -17.50
C LEU A 174 -6.98 -5.57 -17.58
N GLY A 175 -7.01 -4.58 -18.49
CA GLY A 175 -8.19 -3.79 -18.80
C GLY A 175 -8.61 -2.85 -17.67
N ALA A 176 -9.91 -2.54 -17.62
CA ALA A 176 -10.48 -1.63 -16.62
C ALA A 176 -10.66 -2.31 -15.25
N GLN A 177 -10.29 -1.61 -14.18
CA GLN A 177 -10.41 -2.04 -12.80
C GLN A 177 -10.85 -0.85 -11.92
N THR A 178 -11.06 -1.12 -10.62
CA THR A 178 -11.14 -0.07 -9.59
C THR A 178 -9.81 -0.05 -8.84
N CYS A 179 -9.18 1.11 -8.75
CA CYS A 179 -7.91 1.29 -8.07
C CYS A 179 -8.03 2.27 -6.91
N VAL A 180 -7.18 2.09 -5.91
CA VAL A 180 -6.66 3.21 -5.11
C VAL A 180 -5.32 3.65 -5.68
N LYS A 181 -4.96 4.91 -5.47
CA LYS A 181 -3.69 5.47 -5.92
C LYS A 181 -2.95 6.04 -4.72
N GLN A 182 -1.67 5.71 -4.61
CA GLN A 182 -0.72 6.36 -3.71
C GLN A 182 0.21 7.21 -4.57
N HIS A 183 0.21 8.52 -4.36
CA HIS A 183 1.32 9.38 -4.76
C HIS A 183 2.33 9.38 -3.62
N GLU A 184 3.57 8.97 -3.88
CA GLU A 184 4.60 8.78 -2.87
C GLU A 184 5.82 9.63 -3.21
N ARG A 185 6.35 10.32 -2.20
CA ARG A 185 7.64 11.00 -2.23
C ARG A 185 8.46 10.53 -1.03
N TRP A 186 9.66 10.05 -1.32
CA TRP A 186 10.59 9.54 -0.31
C TRP A 186 11.91 10.28 -0.43
N SER A 187 12.34 10.88 0.69
CA SER A 187 13.65 11.53 0.82
C SER A 187 14.43 10.87 1.94
N ASP A 188 15.74 10.68 1.76
CA ASP A 188 16.60 10.09 2.77
C ASP A 188 18.07 10.53 2.60
N ASP A 189 18.93 10.11 3.52
CA ASP A 189 20.38 10.33 3.50
C ASP A 189 21.21 9.03 3.44
N ASN A 190 20.68 7.97 2.83
CA ASN A 190 21.32 6.65 2.79
C ASN A 190 22.55 6.61 1.87
N GLY A 191 23.71 6.98 2.42
CA GLY A 191 24.97 7.04 1.68
C GLY A 191 25.15 8.33 0.88
N HIS A 192 24.22 9.28 1.00
CA HIS A 192 24.25 10.60 0.33
C HIS A 192 23.70 11.72 1.21
N PRO A 193 23.90 13.00 0.85
CA PRO A 193 23.21 14.09 1.52
C PRO A 193 21.69 13.94 1.43
N PHE A 194 20.97 14.39 2.46
CA PHE A 194 19.50 14.28 2.51
C PHE A 194 18.85 14.91 1.28
N SER A 195 18.18 14.10 0.47
CA SER A 195 17.54 14.53 -0.78
C SER A 195 16.37 13.63 -1.15
N LEU A 196 15.53 14.09 -2.07
CA LEU A 196 14.51 13.24 -2.70
C LEU A 196 15.20 12.05 -3.40
N SER A 197 14.72 10.85 -3.12
CA SER A 197 15.23 9.59 -3.68
C SER A 197 14.21 8.90 -4.56
N LEU A 198 12.91 9.17 -4.37
CA LEU A 198 11.82 8.59 -5.13
C LEU A 198 10.61 9.51 -5.16
N GLU A 199 9.98 9.61 -6.33
CA GLU A 199 8.64 10.18 -6.52
C GLU A 199 7.89 9.33 -7.53
N ARG A 200 6.71 8.80 -7.14
CA ARG A 200 5.90 7.95 -8.02
C ARG A 200 4.42 8.00 -7.70
N ASP A 201 3.60 7.69 -8.69
CA ASP A 201 2.24 7.20 -8.48
C ASP A 201 2.26 5.66 -8.54
N GLN A 202 1.69 5.02 -7.53
CA GLN A 202 1.44 3.59 -7.50
C GLN A 202 -0.07 3.34 -7.45
N TYR A 203 -0.59 2.65 -8.47
CA TYR A 203 -1.97 2.22 -8.54
C TYR A 203 -2.07 0.80 -8.01
N ILE A 204 -3.01 0.56 -7.10
CA ILE A 204 -3.30 -0.75 -6.52
C ILE A 204 -4.73 -1.10 -6.93
N ALA A 205 -4.92 -2.22 -7.63
CA ALA A 205 -6.22 -2.58 -8.20
C ALA A 205 -6.92 -3.65 -7.35
N LYS A 206 -8.22 -3.44 -7.09
CA LYS A 206 -9.05 -4.37 -6.31
C LYS A 206 -8.98 -5.78 -6.92
N GLY A 207 -8.59 -6.77 -6.12
CA GLY A 207 -8.46 -8.17 -6.52
C GLY A 207 -7.27 -8.48 -7.45
N LYS A 208 -6.39 -7.51 -7.75
CA LYS A 208 -5.22 -7.70 -8.61
C LYS A 208 -3.89 -7.47 -7.90
N GLY A 209 -3.88 -6.71 -6.80
CA GLY A 209 -2.68 -6.49 -6.03
C GLY A 209 -2.00 -5.16 -6.33
N MET A 210 -0.74 -5.12 -5.93
CA MET A 210 0.12 -3.95 -6.00
C MET A 210 0.52 -3.63 -7.45
N ALA A 211 0.94 -2.38 -7.66
CA ALA A 211 1.57 -1.94 -8.91
C ALA A 211 0.77 -2.25 -10.20
N PHE A 212 -0.57 -2.13 -10.15
CA PHE A 212 -1.43 -2.22 -11.33
C PHE A 212 -0.94 -1.30 -12.46
N LYS A 213 -0.49 -0.11 -12.06
CA LYS A 213 0.35 0.82 -12.82
C LYS A 213 1.34 1.48 -11.88
N ILE A 214 2.51 1.82 -12.39
CA ILE A 214 3.47 2.71 -11.74
C ILE A 214 3.86 3.80 -12.74
N ASP A 215 3.77 5.05 -12.30
CA ASP A 215 4.34 6.21 -12.98
C ASP A 215 5.43 6.79 -12.09
N HIS A 216 6.70 6.63 -12.46
CA HIS A 216 7.85 7.13 -11.72
C HIS A 216 8.34 8.44 -12.33
N PHE A 217 8.38 9.50 -11.52
CA PHE A 217 8.57 10.87 -11.98
C PHE A 217 9.95 11.44 -11.67
N PHE A 218 10.72 10.81 -10.80
CA PHE A 218 11.99 11.34 -10.34
C PHE A 218 13.16 10.71 -11.10
N ASP A 219 13.93 11.54 -11.81
CA ASP A 219 15.25 11.14 -12.28
C ASP A 219 16.25 11.27 -11.11
N ARG A 220 16.57 10.14 -10.47
CA ARG A 220 17.48 10.15 -9.33
C ARG A 220 18.89 10.48 -9.80
N THR A 221 19.42 11.59 -9.33
CA THR A 221 20.80 12.02 -9.61
C THR A 221 21.85 11.26 -8.79
N TRP A 222 21.45 10.62 -7.68
CA TRP A 222 22.38 9.84 -6.84
C TRP A 222 21.76 8.59 -6.18
N PRO A 223 22.36 7.40 -6.37
CA PRO A 223 23.21 7.08 -7.51
C PRO A 223 22.41 7.30 -8.80
N ALA A 224 23.09 7.86 -9.81
CA ALA A 224 22.51 8.16 -11.10
C ALA A 224 21.96 6.89 -11.78
N GLY A 225 20.95 7.05 -12.63
CA GLY A 225 20.46 5.96 -13.48
C GLY A 225 19.08 5.41 -13.12
N HIS A 226 18.23 6.21 -12.48
CA HIS A 226 16.80 5.89 -12.34
C HIS A 226 16.00 6.94 -13.11
N PRO A 227 15.94 6.84 -14.45
CA PRO A 227 15.15 7.78 -15.24
C PRO A 227 13.67 7.67 -14.89
N THR A 228 12.88 8.64 -15.33
CA THR A 228 11.43 8.48 -15.31
C THR A 228 11.04 7.21 -16.08
N TRP A 229 10.09 6.45 -15.53
CA TRP A 229 9.66 5.20 -16.14
C TRP A 229 8.19 4.91 -15.82
N HIS A 230 7.60 4.09 -16.68
CA HIS A 230 6.22 3.64 -16.55
C HIS A 230 6.18 2.11 -16.68
N ALA A 231 5.43 1.45 -15.80
CA ALA A 231 5.17 0.02 -15.95
C ALA A 231 3.75 -0.35 -15.54
N GLU A 232 3.26 -1.44 -16.10
CA GLU A 232 1.91 -1.93 -15.85
C GLU A 232 1.91 -3.41 -15.49
N LEU A 233 1.05 -3.79 -14.56
CA LEU A 233 0.88 -5.17 -14.13
C LEU A 233 0.39 -6.03 -15.28
N ARG A 234 1.18 -7.05 -15.62
CA ARG A 234 0.88 -7.98 -16.70
C ARG A 234 0.46 -9.35 -16.18
N TYR A 235 1.16 -9.85 -15.15
CA TYR A 235 0.91 -11.16 -14.57
C TYR A 235 0.67 -11.06 -13.07
N THR A 236 -0.24 -11.90 -12.58
CA THR A 236 -0.55 -12.10 -11.16
C THR A 236 -0.69 -13.58 -10.88
N TRP A 237 -0.17 -14.08 -9.76
CA TRP A 237 -0.31 -15.48 -9.37
C TRP A 237 -0.29 -15.67 -7.86
N VAL A 238 -0.70 -16.87 -7.43
CA VAL A 238 -0.57 -17.35 -6.05
C VAL A 238 0.62 -18.29 -5.98
N TRP A 239 1.38 -18.28 -4.87
CA TRP A 239 2.59 -19.09 -4.67
C TRP A 239 2.67 -19.74 -3.29
#